data_AF-I1BQD5-F1
#
_entry.id   AF-I1BQD5-F1
#
_cell.length_a   1.000
_cell.length_b   1.000
_cell.length_c   1.000
_cell.angle_alpha   90.00
_cell.angle_beta   90.00
_cell.angle_gamma   90.00
#
_symmetry.space_group_name_H-M   'P 1'
#
loop_
_entity.id
_entity.type
_entity.pdbx_description
1 polymer ?
#
loop_
_entity_poly.entity_id
_entity_poly.type
_entity_poly.pdbx_seq_one_letter_code
_entity_poly.pdbx_strand_id
1 'polypeptide(L)'
;MTWNLILNNYPDPGSADDFPFVSWLTRSVDWISFHPQDYRQTQSDILLTYSLSTLPPPKWKQFWSLKILPEARTIWFRFIYNELHCNASISRFDPTVPTTCSLCHDPLEDINHLLIHCPFKWSTWHGVLSRFAPYLEFHPEDVESILRNLSRFDFVDNTRLLRICSHALLYIWRAHWRYVFDGTPFLPQQIVSTTFDKLRHHSLH
;
A
#
# COMPACT_ATOMS: atom_id res chain seq x y z
N MET A 1 5.54 -17.40 25.88
CA MET A 1 6.82 -16.99 26.52
C MET A 1 7.49 -15.78 25.85
N THR A 2 7.02 -15.31 24.69
CA THR A 2 7.61 -14.21 23.91
C THR A 2 7.26 -12.79 24.37
N TRP A 3 6.19 -12.60 25.15
CA TRP A 3 5.74 -11.26 25.54
C TRP A 3 6.67 -10.51 26.52
N ASN A 4 7.42 -11.21 27.36
CA ASN A 4 8.32 -10.58 28.33
C ASN A 4 9.58 -9.96 27.69
N LEU A 5 9.93 -10.36 26.46
CA LEU A 5 11.07 -9.79 25.71
C LEU A 5 10.76 -8.41 25.11
N ILE A 6 9.47 -8.10 24.91
CA ILE A 6 9.02 -6.86 24.26
C ILE A 6 8.92 -5.71 25.27
N LEU A 7 8.62 -6.02 26.54
CA LEU A 7 8.32 -5.02 27.56
C LEU A 7 9.55 -4.50 28.33
N ASN A 8 10.77 -4.88 27.93
CA ASN A 8 12.04 -4.28 28.38
C ASN A 8 12.16 -4.05 29.91
N ASN A 9 11.69 -5.01 30.70
CA ASN A 9 11.75 -4.96 32.18
C ASN A 9 12.90 -5.79 32.77
N TYR A 10 13.91 -6.14 31.98
CA TYR A 10 15.14 -6.78 32.49
C TYR A 10 16.31 -5.79 32.48
N PRO A 11 17.20 -5.79 33.49
CA PRO A 11 18.44 -5.03 33.44
C PRO A 11 19.21 -5.47 32.19
N ASP A 12 19.70 -4.48 31.44
CA ASP A 12 20.39 -4.60 30.15
C ASP A 12 21.18 -5.93 30.03
N PRO A 13 20.73 -6.89 29.20
CA PRO A 13 21.35 -8.22 29.10
C PRO A 13 22.71 -8.20 28.37
N GLY A 14 23.24 -7.02 28.05
CA GLY A 14 24.48 -6.85 27.31
C GLY A 14 24.24 -6.90 25.79
N SER A 15 25.32 -6.67 25.04
CA SER A 15 25.32 -6.70 23.57
C SER A 15 24.73 -8.02 23.06
N ALA A 16 23.53 -7.97 22.49
CA ALA A 16 22.93 -9.09 21.79
C ALA A 16 23.72 -9.36 20.50
N ASP A 17 24.70 -10.26 20.59
CA ASP A 17 25.42 -10.82 19.45
C ASP A 17 24.55 -11.88 18.77
N ASP A 18 24.46 -11.85 17.44
CA ASP A 18 23.69 -12.78 16.63
C ASP A 18 24.40 -14.13 16.43
N PHE A 19 25.63 -14.27 16.91
CA PHE A 19 26.44 -15.48 16.84
C PHE A 19 25.72 -16.79 17.22
N PRO A 20 24.91 -16.88 18.30
CA PRO A 20 24.22 -18.13 18.65
C PRO A 20 23.20 -18.55 17.60
N PHE A 21 22.50 -17.56 17.02
CA PHE A 21 21.49 -17.78 15.99
C PHE A 21 22.16 -18.19 14.67
N VAL A 22 23.22 -17.47 14.28
CA VAL A 22 24.02 -17.80 13.09
C VAL A 22 24.64 -19.18 13.22
N SER A 23 25.19 -19.54 14.38
CA SER A 23 25.77 -20.87 14.64
C SER A 23 24.73 -21.98 14.57
N TRP A 24 23.51 -21.74 15.06
CA TRP A 24 22.43 -22.73 15.00
C TRP A 24 21.92 -22.93 13.57
N LEU A 25 21.68 -21.85 12.83
CA LEU A 25 21.23 -21.91 11.43
C LEU A 25 22.26 -22.59 10.53
N THR A 26 23.54 -22.24 10.70
CA THR A 26 24.64 -22.76 9.88
C THR A 26 24.94 -24.24 10.11
N ARG A 27 24.44 -24.84 11.19
CA ARG A 27 24.59 -26.28 11.49
C ARG A 27 23.59 -27.17 10.77
N SER A 28 22.51 -26.62 10.20
CA SER A 28 21.54 -27.46 9.50
C SER A 28 22.12 -27.95 8.17
N VAL A 29 21.82 -29.20 7.81
CA VAL A 29 22.18 -29.77 6.51
C VAL A 29 21.56 -28.94 5.37
N ASP A 30 20.40 -28.34 5.63
CA ASP A 30 19.71 -27.43 4.72
C ASP A 30 20.50 -26.14 4.47
N TRP A 31 21.21 -25.61 5.48
CA TRP A 31 22.06 -24.43 5.31
C TRP A 31 23.39 -24.76 4.62
N ILE A 32 23.97 -25.93 4.91
CA ILE A 32 25.20 -26.39 4.25
C ILE A 32 24.95 -26.62 2.74
N SER A 33 23.75 -27.08 2.39
CA SER A 33 23.28 -27.23 1.01
C SER A 33 22.59 -25.98 0.46
N PHE A 34 22.50 -24.90 1.24
CA PHE A 34 21.87 -23.65 0.82
C PHE A 34 22.73 -22.98 -0.24
N HIS A 35 22.25 -23.02 -1.46
CA HIS A 35 22.80 -22.22 -2.54
C HIS A 35 21.94 -20.96 -2.68
N PRO A 36 22.46 -19.76 -2.36
CA PRO A 36 21.65 -18.54 -2.38
C PRO A 36 21.06 -18.24 -3.76
N GLN A 37 21.73 -18.68 -4.83
CA GLN A 37 21.25 -18.54 -6.20
C GLN A 37 20.06 -19.47 -6.45
N ASP A 38 20.16 -20.74 -6.08
CA ASP A 38 19.12 -21.75 -6.32
C ASP A 38 17.89 -21.49 -5.45
N TYR A 39 18.10 -21.05 -4.21
CA TYR A 39 17.04 -20.58 -3.33
C TYR A 39 16.35 -19.35 -3.89
N ARG A 40 17.11 -18.34 -4.37
CA ARG A 40 16.50 -17.18 -5.04
C ARG A 40 15.81 -17.56 -6.34
N GLN A 41 16.32 -18.54 -7.09
CA GLN A 41 15.72 -19.02 -8.34
C GLN A 41 14.40 -19.76 -8.04
N THR A 42 14.38 -20.66 -7.06
CA THR A 42 13.15 -21.37 -6.63
C THR A 42 12.14 -20.43 -5.98
N GLN A 43 12.58 -19.49 -5.14
CA GLN A 43 11.70 -18.43 -4.62
C GLN A 43 11.22 -17.53 -5.76
N SER A 44 12.06 -17.22 -6.75
CA SER A 44 11.65 -16.49 -7.95
C SER A 44 10.61 -17.29 -8.73
N ASP A 45 10.74 -18.60 -8.90
CA ASP A 45 9.74 -19.41 -9.61
C ASP A 45 8.41 -19.51 -8.82
N ILE A 46 8.48 -19.57 -7.49
CA ILE A 46 7.32 -19.61 -6.59
C ILE A 46 6.65 -18.22 -6.44
N LEU A 47 7.43 -17.15 -6.35
CA LEU A 47 6.98 -15.76 -6.14
C LEU A 47 6.71 -15.02 -7.45
N LEU A 48 7.34 -15.37 -8.58
CA LEU A 48 7.02 -14.83 -9.92
C LEU A 48 5.85 -15.54 -10.59
N THR A 49 5.16 -16.44 -9.88
CA THR A 49 3.76 -16.75 -10.25
C THR A 49 2.88 -15.49 -10.12
N TYR A 50 3.38 -14.41 -9.49
CA TYR A 50 2.83 -13.06 -9.61
C TYR A 50 3.10 -12.47 -10.99
N SER A 51 2.00 -12.24 -11.71
CA SER A 51 1.87 -11.58 -13.02
C SER A 51 3.02 -10.62 -13.36
N LEU A 52 3.85 -11.04 -14.30
CA LEU A 52 4.79 -10.20 -15.04
C LEU A 52 4.01 -9.04 -15.69
N SER A 53 4.18 -7.83 -15.12
CA SER A 53 3.76 -6.52 -15.63
C SER A 53 2.34 -6.43 -16.24
N THR A 54 1.38 -5.93 -15.46
CA THR A 54 0.03 -5.58 -15.94
C THR A 54 0.01 -4.38 -16.89
N LEU A 55 0.98 -3.45 -16.77
CA LEU A 55 1.05 -2.23 -17.58
C LEU A 55 2.06 -2.35 -18.74
N PRO A 56 1.73 -1.81 -19.94
CA PRO A 56 2.66 -1.79 -21.07
C PRO A 56 3.81 -0.77 -20.85
N PRO A 57 4.98 -0.95 -21.49
CA PRO A 57 6.17 -0.11 -21.27
C PRO A 57 5.95 1.42 -21.37
N PRO A 58 5.12 1.96 -22.30
CA PRO A 58 4.85 3.40 -22.37
C PRO A 58 4.15 3.93 -21.11
N LYS A 59 3.26 3.14 -20.50
CA LYS A 59 2.55 3.49 -19.27
C LYS A 59 3.49 3.47 -18.07
N TRP A 60 4.42 2.51 -18.02
CA TRP A 60 5.49 2.54 -17.02
C TRP A 60 6.37 3.78 -17.17
N LYS A 61 6.79 4.13 -18.39
CA LYS A 61 7.56 5.35 -18.62
C LYS A 61 6.81 6.59 -18.13
N GLN A 62 5.51 6.69 -18.42
CA GLN A 62 4.64 7.75 -17.91
C GLN A 62 4.62 7.76 -16.37
N PHE A 63 4.34 6.61 -15.73
CA PHE A 63 4.31 6.47 -14.29
C PHE A 63 5.60 6.95 -13.61
N TRP A 64 6.75 6.47 -14.09
CA TRP A 64 8.06 6.84 -13.52
C TRP A 64 8.41 8.31 -13.73
N SER A 65 7.91 8.94 -14.80
CA SER A 65 8.12 10.36 -15.07
C SER A 65 7.27 11.31 -14.21
N LEU A 66 6.25 10.80 -13.49
CA LEU A 66 5.37 11.65 -12.68
C LEU A 66 6.13 12.32 -11.54
N LYS A 67 6.00 13.64 -11.40
CA LYS A 67 6.48 14.42 -10.25
C LYS A 67 5.54 14.24 -9.04
N ILE A 68 5.73 13.15 -8.31
CA ILE A 68 4.99 12.76 -7.10
C ILE A 68 5.93 12.36 -5.96
N LEU A 69 5.40 12.37 -4.75
CA LEU A 69 6.09 11.89 -3.55
C LEU A 69 6.64 10.47 -3.74
N PRO A 70 7.89 10.19 -3.31
CA PRO A 70 8.45 8.83 -3.33
C PRO A 70 7.53 7.81 -2.65
N GLU A 71 6.96 8.15 -1.49
CA GLU A 71 6.07 7.26 -0.74
C GLU A 71 4.76 7.00 -1.48
N ALA A 72 4.20 8.03 -2.13
CA ALA A 72 3.01 7.87 -2.96
C ALA A 72 3.29 6.95 -4.13
N ARG A 73 4.47 7.08 -4.75
CA ARG A 73 4.90 6.20 -5.84
C ARG A 73 5.06 4.75 -5.38
N THR A 74 5.67 4.52 -4.21
CA THR A 74 5.85 3.17 -3.66
C THR A 74 4.51 2.50 -3.37
N ILE A 75 3.57 3.21 -2.73
CA ILE A 75 2.23 2.68 -2.46
C ILE A 75 1.48 2.38 -3.76
N TRP A 76 1.53 3.30 -4.73
CA TRP A 76 0.88 3.11 -6.01
C TRP A 76 1.47 1.95 -6.81
N PHE A 77 2.80 1.83 -6.85
CA PHE A 77 3.48 0.70 -7.47
C PHE A 77 3.02 -0.62 -6.85
N ARG A 78 3.03 -0.74 -5.52
CA ARG A 78 2.54 -1.93 -4.82
C ARG A 78 1.07 -2.23 -5.07
N PHE A 79 0.23 -1.19 -5.21
CA PHE A 79 -1.17 -1.37 -5.58
C PHE A 79 -1.33 -1.99 -6.98
N ILE A 80 -0.56 -1.54 -7.97
CA ILE A 80 -0.56 -2.09 -9.34
C ILE A 80 -0.21 -3.58 -9.33
N TYR A 81 0.74 -3.99 -8.49
CA TYR A 81 1.17 -5.38 -8.34
C TYR A 81 0.37 -6.20 -7.31
N ASN A 82 -0.63 -5.60 -6.66
CA ASN A 82 -1.44 -6.25 -5.63
C ASN A 82 -0.60 -6.75 -4.42
N GLU A 83 0.47 -6.01 -4.09
CA GLU A 83 1.44 -6.32 -3.02
C GLU A 83 1.19 -5.51 -1.73
N LEU A 84 0.01 -4.92 -1.58
CA LEU A 84 -0.36 -4.21 -0.35
C LEU A 84 -1.03 -5.18 0.62
N HIS A 85 -0.69 -5.08 1.89
CA HIS A 85 -1.43 -5.80 2.91
C HIS A 85 -2.82 -5.17 3.08
N CYS A 86 -3.83 -6.01 3.09
CA CYS A 86 -5.21 -5.77 3.50
C CYS A 86 -5.61 -6.84 4.53
N ASN A 87 -6.72 -6.67 5.25
CA ASN A 87 -7.16 -7.66 6.22
C ASN A 87 -7.33 -9.06 5.61
N ALA A 88 -7.83 -9.19 4.37
CA ALA A 88 -7.93 -10.48 3.69
C ALA A 88 -6.57 -11.14 3.38
N SER A 89 -5.50 -10.34 3.20
CA SER A 89 -4.15 -10.88 3.04
C SER A 89 -3.49 -11.21 4.38
N ILE A 90 -3.76 -10.41 5.42
CA ILE A 90 -3.20 -10.60 6.76
C ILE A 90 -3.80 -11.85 7.40
N SER A 91 -5.10 -12.09 7.23
CA SER A 91 -5.80 -13.26 7.77
C SER A 91 -5.23 -14.59 7.26
N ARG A 92 -4.56 -14.60 6.10
CA ARG A 92 -3.86 -15.78 5.56
C ARG A 92 -2.61 -16.12 6.37
N PHE A 93 -1.97 -15.13 6.99
CA PHE A 93 -0.79 -15.31 7.82
C PHE A 93 -1.14 -15.43 9.31
N ASP A 94 -2.20 -14.72 9.74
CA ASP A 94 -2.71 -14.76 11.10
C ASP A 94 -4.25 -14.96 11.10
N PRO A 95 -4.74 -16.19 11.32
CA PRO A 95 -6.17 -16.49 11.33
C PRO A 95 -6.97 -15.76 12.41
N THR A 96 -6.32 -15.11 13.38
CA THR A 96 -7.01 -14.32 14.42
C THR A 96 -7.47 -12.96 13.91
N VAL A 97 -6.88 -12.47 12.82
CA VAL A 97 -7.26 -11.20 12.20
C VAL A 97 -8.49 -11.43 11.30
N PRO A 98 -9.61 -10.72 11.54
CA PRO A 98 -10.79 -10.88 10.72
C PRO A 98 -10.54 -10.33 9.30
N THR A 99 -11.16 -10.94 8.30
CA THR A 99 -11.13 -10.43 6.91
C THR A 99 -11.96 -9.18 6.71
N THR A 100 -12.73 -8.77 7.72
CA THR A 100 -13.72 -7.70 7.60
C THR A 100 -13.08 -6.32 7.59
N CYS A 101 -13.71 -5.37 6.89
CA CYS A 101 -13.26 -3.99 6.90
C CYS A 101 -13.50 -3.35 8.28
N SER A 102 -12.46 -2.76 8.88
CA SER A 102 -12.56 -2.13 10.20
C SER A 102 -13.40 -0.85 10.22
N LEU A 103 -13.77 -0.30 9.05
CA LEU A 103 -14.53 0.95 8.92
C LEU A 103 -16.01 0.72 8.60
N CYS A 104 -16.29 -0.08 7.56
CA CYS A 104 -17.68 -0.30 7.10
C CYS A 104 -18.24 -1.67 7.44
N HIS A 105 -17.42 -2.55 8.05
CA HIS A 105 -17.79 -3.91 8.44
C HIS A 105 -18.20 -4.83 7.27
N ASP A 106 -17.81 -4.49 6.04
CA ASP A 106 -17.88 -5.41 4.92
C ASP A 106 -17.13 -6.71 5.25
N PRO A 107 -17.68 -7.90 4.94
CA PRO A 107 -17.08 -9.17 5.31
C PRO A 107 -15.71 -9.44 4.67
N LEU A 108 -15.37 -8.77 3.57
CA LEU A 108 -14.14 -9.00 2.82
C LEU A 108 -13.45 -7.68 2.44
N GLU A 109 -12.44 -7.31 3.21
CA GLU A 109 -11.53 -6.24 2.84
C GLU A 109 -10.34 -6.78 2.03
N ASP A 110 -10.50 -6.77 0.72
CA ASP A 110 -9.40 -6.91 -0.23
C ASP A 110 -8.69 -5.57 -0.49
N ILE A 111 -7.68 -5.56 -1.36
CA ILE A 111 -6.89 -4.34 -1.67
C ILE A 111 -7.74 -3.24 -2.33
N ASN A 112 -8.72 -3.62 -3.15
CA ASN A 112 -9.62 -2.71 -3.81
C ASN A 112 -10.60 -2.08 -2.80
N HIS A 113 -11.12 -2.87 -1.86
CA HIS A 113 -11.95 -2.41 -0.77
C HIS A 113 -11.18 -1.49 0.19
N LEU A 114 -9.96 -1.91 0.58
CA LEU A 114 -9.05 -1.17 1.45
C LEU A 114 -8.84 0.28 1.00
N LEU A 115 -8.72 0.48 -0.31
CA LEU A 115 -8.27 1.74 -0.90
C LEU A 115 -9.35 2.51 -1.66
N ILE A 116 -10.36 1.84 -2.23
CA ILE A 116 -11.31 2.44 -3.18
C ILE A 116 -12.76 2.18 -2.75
N HIS A 117 -13.22 0.92 -2.74
CA HIS A 117 -14.65 0.61 -2.67
C HIS A 117 -15.30 0.77 -1.30
N CYS A 118 -14.51 0.77 -0.22
CA CYS A 118 -15.07 1.05 1.10
C CYS A 118 -15.78 2.42 1.11
N PRO A 119 -17.05 2.54 1.55
CA PRO A 119 -17.82 3.79 1.48
C PRO A 119 -17.12 5.00 2.14
N PHE A 120 -16.38 4.77 3.23
CA PHE A 120 -15.60 5.80 3.89
C PHE A 120 -14.44 6.28 3.01
N LYS A 121 -13.76 5.37 2.29
CA LYS A 121 -12.69 5.72 1.35
C LYS A 121 -13.26 6.40 0.12
N TRP A 122 -14.37 5.90 -0.39
CA TRP A 122 -15.09 6.49 -1.51
C TRP A 122 -15.51 7.93 -1.23
N SER A 123 -16.00 8.23 -0.02
CA SER A 123 -16.31 9.63 0.36
C SER A 123 -15.10 10.56 0.26
N THR A 124 -13.89 10.04 0.50
CA THR A 124 -12.64 10.79 0.32
C THR A 124 -12.31 10.97 -1.16
N TRP A 125 -12.40 9.90 -1.95
CA TRP A 125 -12.22 9.95 -3.41
C TRP A 125 -13.17 10.93 -4.06
N HIS A 126 -14.46 10.82 -3.77
CA HIS A 126 -15.49 11.74 -4.23
C HIS A 126 -15.16 13.18 -3.88
N GLY A 127 -14.76 13.47 -2.63
CA GLY A 127 -14.36 14.82 -2.21
C GLY A 127 -13.13 15.36 -2.94
N VAL A 128 -12.13 14.50 -3.19
CA VAL A 128 -10.92 14.88 -3.95
C VAL A 128 -11.26 15.17 -5.41
N LEU A 129 -11.98 14.26 -6.07
CA LEU A 129 -12.27 14.31 -7.50
C LEU A 129 -13.29 15.41 -7.83
N SER A 130 -14.34 15.57 -7.03
CA SER A 130 -15.30 16.68 -7.18
C SER A 130 -14.64 18.04 -7.02
N ARG A 131 -13.63 18.16 -6.15
CA ARG A 131 -12.86 19.40 -6.02
C ARG A 131 -11.91 19.65 -7.20
N PHE A 132 -11.44 18.59 -7.84
CA PHE A 132 -10.56 18.68 -9.01
C PHE A 132 -11.31 18.98 -10.31
N ALA A 133 -12.37 18.22 -10.58
CA ALA A 133 -13.20 18.29 -11.77
C ALA A 133 -14.69 18.23 -11.37
N PRO A 134 -15.27 19.34 -10.87
CA PRO A 134 -16.65 19.37 -10.36
C PRO A 134 -17.73 19.11 -11.41
N TYR A 135 -17.36 19.15 -12.69
CA TYR A 135 -18.22 18.91 -13.84
C TYR A 135 -18.22 17.45 -14.30
N LEU A 136 -17.41 16.58 -13.67
CA LEU A 136 -17.36 15.15 -13.96
C LEU A 136 -17.86 14.36 -12.76
N GLU A 137 -18.63 13.32 -13.05
CA GLU A 137 -19.01 12.30 -12.09
C GLU A 137 -18.05 11.11 -12.22
N PHE A 138 -17.34 10.80 -11.16
CA PHE A 138 -16.43 9.65 -11.10
C PHE A 138 -17.09 8.53 -10.30
N HIS A 139 -16.81 7.29 -10.69
CA HIS A 139 -17.22 6.08 -10.00
C HIS A 139 -15.98 5.32 -9.47
N PRO A 140 -16.14 4.37 -8.53
CA PRO A 140 -15.03 3.56 -8.03
C PRO A 140 -14.20 2.89 -9.15
N GLU A 141 -14.87 2.42 -10.20
CA GLU A 141 -14.28 1.77 -11.36
C GLU A 141 -13.37 2.73 -12.15
N ASP A 142 -13.72 4.02 -12.20
CA ASP A 142 -12.89 5.05 -12.82
C ASP A 142 -11.59 5.22 -12.05
N VAL A 143 -11.66 5.28 -10.72
CA VAL A 143 -10.48 5.39 -9.86
C VAL A 143 -9.60 4.15 -9.98
N GLU A 144 -10.20 2.96 -9.98
CA GLU A 144 -9.47 1.72 -10.22
C GLU A 144 -8.78 1.74 -11.58
N SER A 145 -9.48 2.18 -12.63
CA SER A 145 -8.94 2.31 -13.99
C SER A 145 -7.79 3.33 -14.06
N ILE A 146 -7.90 4.47 -13.38
CA ILE A 146 -6.81 5.46 -13.27
C ILE A 146 -5.60 4.85 -12.56
N LEU A 147 -5.80 4.17 -11.44
CA LEU A 147 -4.71 3.65 -10.62
C LEU A 147 -4.06 2.41 -11.24
N ARG A 148 -4.82 1.50 -11.85
CA ARG A 148 -4.29 0.27 -12.45
C ARG A 148 -3.76 0.48 -13.85
N ASN A 149 -4.44 1.30 -14.66
CA ASN A 149 -4.19 1.41 -16.10
C ASN A 149 -3.67 2.80 -16.54
N LEU A 150 -3.52 3.74 -15.61
CA LEU A 150 -3.25 5.17 -15.91
C LEU A 150 -4.21 5.68 -16.99
N SER A 151 -5.48 5.30 -16.87
CA SER A 151 -6.52 5.65 -17.84
C SER A 151 -6.65 7.15 -17.97
N ARG A 152 -6.99 7.58 -19.19
CA ARG A 152 -7.14 9.00 -19.51
C ARG A 152 -8.62 9.36 -19.50
N PHE A 153 -8.89 10.57 -19.04
CA PHE A 153 -10.22 11.17 -19.03
C PHE A 153 -10.19 12.44 -19.89
N ASP A 154 -11.22 12.62 -20.70
CA ASP A 154 -11.35 13.79 -21.54
C ASP A 154 -11.67 15.03 -20.70
N PHE A 155 -11.36 16.21 -21.24
CA PHE A 155 -11.65 17.50 -20.62
C PHE A 155 -10.99 17.74 -19.24
N VAL A 156 -9.95 16.97 -18.90
CA VAL A 156 -9.14 17.16 -17.69
C VAL A 156 -7.64 17.11 -17.98
N ASP A 157 -6.87 17.84 -17.15
CA ASP A 157 -5.41 17.66 -17.10
C ASP A 157 -5.09 16.29 -16.48
N ASN A 158 -4.82 15.33 -17.34
CA ASN A 158 -4.53 13.95 -16.96
C ASN A 158 -3.25 13.82 -16.13
N THR A 159 -2.24 14.66 -16.36
CA THR A 159 -1.02 14.64 -15.54
C THR A 159 -1.34 15.11 -14.13
N ARG A 160 -2.15 16.16 -13.98
CA ARG A 160 -2.61 16.62 -12.68
C ARG A 160 -3.56 15.63 -11.99
N LEU A 161 -4.45 14.98 -12.74
CA LEU A 161 -5.31 13.90 -12.24
C LEU A 161 -4.48 12.77 -11.63
N LEU A 162 -3.49 12.24 -12.37
CA LEU A 162 -2.61 11.18 -11.88
C LEU A 162 -1.84 11.60 -10.61
N ARG A 163 -1.37 12.85 -10.54
CA ARG A 163 -0.70 13.38 -9.34
C ARG A 163 -1.65 13.50 -8.15
N ILE A 164 -2.90 13.90 -8.37
CA ILE A 164 -3.92 14.00 -7.30
C ILE A 164 -4.28 12.59 -6.82
N CYS A 165 -4.55 11.66 -7.73
CA CYS A 165 -4.87 10.28 -7.39
C CYS A 165 -3.74 9.61 -6.60
N SER A 166 -2.48 9.86 -6.94
CA SER A 166 -1.35 9.30 -6.19
C SER A 166 -1.28 9.80 -4.74
N HIS A 167 -1.54 11.10 -4.51
CA HIS A 167 -1.54 11.66 -3.17
C HIS A 167 -2.76 11.22 -2.37
N ALA A 168 -3.94 11.20 -2.99
CA ALA A 168 -5.16 10.70 -2.38
C ALA A 168 -4.99 9.24 -1.92
N LEU A 169 -4.44 8.38 -2.80
CA LEU A 169 -4.11 6.99 -2.48
C LEU A 169 -3.20 6.88 -1.23
N LEU A 170 -2.11 7.65 -1.20
CA LEU A 170 -1.18 7.67 -0.07
C LEU A 170 -1.87 8.07 1.23
N TYR A 171 -2.62 9.17 1.24
CA TYR A 171 -3.23 9.68 2.47
C TYR A 171 -4.43 8.84 2.92
N ILE A 172 -5.17 8.22 2.00
CA ILE A 172 -6.18 7.21 2.31
C ILE A 172 -5.54 6.01 3.00
N TRP A 173 -4.45 5.48 2.45
CA TRP A 173 -3.72 4.35 3.02
C TRP A 173 -3.17 4.69 4.40
N ARG A 174 -2.52 5.85 4.58
CA ARG A 174 -2.03 6.31 5.88
C ARG A 174 -3.16 6.46 6.91
N ALA A 175 -4.27 7.07 6.52
CA ALA A 175 -5.41 7.26 7.42
C ALA A 175 -6.09 5.93 7.78
N HIS A 176 -6.12 4.94 6.88
CA HIS A 176 -6.57 3.59 7.20
C HIS A 176 -5.71 2.99 8.32
N TRP A 177 -4.40 2.93 8.16
CA TRP A 177 -3.53 2.28 9.14
C TRP A 177 -3.44 3.01 10.46
N ARG A 178 -3.55 4.35 10.46
CA ARG A 178 -3.68 5.12 11.71
C ARG A 178 -4.99 4.84 12.44
N TYR A 179 -6.07 4.55 11.72
CA TYR A 179 -7.30 4.11 12.35
C TYR A 179 -7.15 2.73 12.99
N VAL A 180 -6.53 1.78 12.28
CA VAL A 180 -6.32 0.41 12.77
C VAL A 180 -5.33 0.34 13.94
N PHE A 181 -4.18 1.01 13.84
CA PHE A 181 -3.12 0.92 14.85
C PHE A 181 -3.23 1.94 15.97
N ASP A 182 -3.60 3.18 15.65
CA ASP A 182 -3.60 4.29 16.62
C ASP A 182 -5.01 4.68 17.09
N GLY A 183 -6.05 4.03 16.58
CA GLY A 183 -7.45 4.41 16.86
C GLY A 183 -7.82 5.82 16.36
N THR A 184 -7.00 6.42 15.48
CA THR A 184 -7.26 7.77 14.96
C THR A 184 -8.49 7.74 14.04
N PRO A 185 -9.50 8.60 14.23
CA PRO A 185 -10.70 8.56 13.41
C PRO A 185 -10.39 8.83 11.92
N PHE A 186 -11.03 8.06 11.04
CA PHE A 186 -10.93 8.27 9.60
C PHE A 186 -11.83 9.44 9.19
N LEU A 187 -11.23 10.60 8.88
CA LEU A 187 -11.93 11.85 8.57
C LEU A 187 -11.73 12.28 7.10
N PRO A 188 -12.68 11.97 6.19
CA PRO A 188 -12.54 12.23 4.76
C PRO A 188 -12.17 13.67 4.40
N GLN A 189 -12.82 14.65 5.02
CA GLN A 189 -12.58 16.07 4.73
C GLN A 189 -11.15 16.53 5.06
N GLN A 190 -10.56 16.00 6.14
CA GLN A 190 -9.18 16.30 6.52
C GLN A 190 -8.19 15.69 5.52
N ILE A 191 -8.47 14.47 5.04
CA ILE A 191 -7.66 13.80 4.02
C ILE A 191 -7.71 14.58 2.69
N VAL A 192 -8.90 15.05 2.30
CA VAL A 192 -9.08 15.90 1.11
C VAL A 192 -8.23 17.17 1.23
N SER A 193 -8.32 17.90 2.35
CA SER A 193 -7.50 19.12 2.55
C SER A 193 -6.01 18.81 2.45
N THR A 194 -5.56 17.81 3.22
CA THR A 194 -4.15 17.41 3.26
C THR A 194 -3.61 17.05 1.88
N THR A 195 -4.41 16.35 1.07
CA THR A 195 -4.06 15.97 -0.30
C THR A 195 -3.75 17.21 -1.15
N PHE A 196 -4.63 18.23 -1.13
CA PHE A 196 -4.43 19.45 -1.91
C PHE A 196 -3.33 20.35 -1.36
N ASP A 197 -3.19 20.46 -0.05
CA ASP A 197 -2.16 21.28 0.59
C ASP A 197 -0.77 20.75 0.22
N LYS A 198 -0.56 19.44 0.33
CA LYS A 198 0.72 18.80 0.02
C LYS A 198 1.03 18.80 -1.48
N LEU A 199 0.01 18.63 -2.33
CA LEU A 199 0.17 18.73 -3.79
C LEU A 199 0.69 20.12 -4.22
N ARG A 200 0.22 21.20 -3.60
CA ARG A 200 0.67 22.57 -3.90
C ARG A 200 2.15 22.77 -3.59
N HIS A 201 2.62 22.29 -2.45
CA HIS A 201 4.03 22.40 -2.06
C HIS A 201 4.98 21.64 -3.00
N HIS A 202 4.56 20.49 -3.55
CA HIS A 202 5.34 19.73 -4.53
C HIS A 202 5.23 20.23 -5.98
N SER A 203 4.44 21.27 -6.23
CA SER A 203 4.32 21.86 -7.57
C SER A 203 5.28 23.03 -7.81
N LEU A 204 5.97 23.49 -6.76
CA LEU A 204 6.86 24.65 -6.76
C LEU A 204 8.36 24.28 -6.82
N HIS A 205 8.68 22.98 -6.95
CA HIS A 205 10.03 22.43 -7.11
C HIS A 205 10.06 21.46 -8.31
#